data_AF-A0A1C6QRP8-F1
#
_entry.id   AF-A0A1C6QRP8-F1
#
_cell.length_a   1.000
_cell.length_b   1.000
_cell.length_c   1.000
_cell.angle_alpha   90.00
_cell.angle_beta   90.00
_cell.angle_gamma   90.00
#
_symmetry.space_group_name_H-M   'P 1'
#
loop_
_entity.id
_entity.type
_entity.pdbx_description
1 polymer ?
#
loop_
_entity_poly.entity_id
_entity_poly.type
_entity_poly.pdbx_seq_one_letter_code
_entity_poly.pdbx_strand_id
1 'polypeptide(L)'
;MSGTQEPPRTPAPGGPLAGVRVVELAGIGPGPFAGMLLADLGADVVRVDRPDGPGHSVAPEHDPTNRGKRSVLVDLKAPGGPERVLGLAARADLLIEGYRPGVAERLGVGPEECHARNPRLVYGRMTGWGQSGPLAPRAGHDISYIAVTGALGMIGRPDQPPTPPANLLGDYAGGSLYLVVGLLAALHHARTTGTGQVVDAAIVDGTAHLTTLIHGLAAAGHWQDRRGVNLLDGGSPFYGCYPTSDGGHMAVGALEQRFYDEFLALLGLAATAPPREDPARWDELRAAVAARFATGTRAWWTGVFADSDACVAPVLSLCEAPEHPHLVARGTFTVHEGVTQPAPAPRFSATPGAIRRSPARPGADTAEVARDWDLPDLTAPQDTPGRATPQDTPDLAAPPEDLAAAPPRDLAGDGR
;
A
#
# COMPACT_ATOMS: atom_id res chain seq x y z
N MET A 1 -28.72 -47.41 22.42
CA MET A 1 -27.59 -47.46 21.46
C MET A 1 -28.23 -47.22 20.10
N SER A 2 -28.06 -46.08 19.43
CA SER A 2 -26.80 -45.51 18.97
C SER A 2 -26.98 -43.99 18.82
N GLY A 3 -26.14 -43.21 19.50
CA GLY A 3 -26.04 -41.76 19.28
C GLY A 3 -25.07 -41.52 18.14
N THR A 4 -25.56 -40.96 17.04
CA THR A 4 -24.71 -40.42 15.97
C THR A 4 -24.03 -39.17 16.49
N GLN A 5 -22.78 -39.34 16.92
CA GLN A 5 -21.87 -38.26 17.25
C GLN A 5 -21.43 -37.60 15.95
N GLU A 6 -21.87 -36.36 15.74
CA GLU A 6 -21.38 -35.51 14.65
C GLU A 6 -19.86 -35.37 14.80
N PRO A 7 -19.06 -35.54 13.74
CA PRO A 7 -17.61 -35.41 13.85
C PRO A 7 -17.26 -33.98 14.31
N PRO A 8 -16.25 -33.80 15.17
CA PRO A 8 -15.81 -32.47 15.58
C PRO A 8 -15.43 -31.69 14.33
N ARG A 9 -16.11 -30.56 14.09
CA ARG A 9 -15.73 -29.60 13.05
C ARG A 9 -14.30 -29.17 13.34
N THR A 10 -13.35 -29.59 12.51
CA THR A 10 -11.98 -29.08 12.58
C THR A 10 -12.07 -27.55 12.51
N PRO A 11 -11.58 -26.79 13.50
CA PRO A 11 -11.51 -25.34 13.39
C PRO A 11 -10.79 -25.01 12.09
N ALA A 12 -11.39 -24.17 11.25
CA ALA A 12 -10.77 -23.78 9.98
C ALA A 12 -9.32 -23.32 10.28
N PRO A 13 -8.30 -23.82 9.55
CA PRO A 13 -6.90 -23.54 9.87
C PRO A 13 -6.69 -22.03 9.85
N GLY A 14 -6.28 -21.50 11.01
CA GLY A 14 -6.34 -20.08 11.32
C GLY A 14 -5.32 -19.20 10.61
N GLY A 15 -4.85 -19.52 9.40
CA GLY A 15 -3.75 -18.82 8.73
C GLY A 15 -2.40 -19.00 9.45
N PRO A 16 -1.27 -18.56 8.88
CA PRO A 16 0.04 -18.72 9.53
C PRO A 16 0.22 -17.88 10.80
N LEU A 17 -0.59 -16.84 11.02
CA LEU A 17 -0.55 -15.98 12.21
C LEU A 17 -1.67 -16.29 13.21
N ALA A 18 -2.28 -17.48 13.12
CA ALA A 18 -3.25 -17.94 14.10
C ALA A 18 -2.71 -17.78 15.53
N GLY A 19 -3.50 -17.11 16.38
CA GLY A 19 -3.15 -16.87 17.78
C GLY A 19 -2.25 -15.66 18.04
N VAL A 20 -1.84 -14.91 17.01
CA VAL A 20 -1.17 -13.61 17.18
C VAL A 20 -2.22 -12.54 17.45
N ARG A 21 -2.04 -11.74 18.50
CA ARG A 21 -2.90 -10.60 18.85
C ARG A 21 -2.25 -9.29 18.46
N VAL A 22 -2.99 -8.44 17.77
CA VAL A 22 -2.50 -7.15 17.26
C VAL A 22 -3.43 -6.03 17.71
N VAL A 23 -2.85 -4.96 18.23
CA VAL A 23 -3.56 -3.70 18.48
C VAL A 23 -3.18 -2.71 17.39
N GLU A 24 -4.17 -2.15 16.70
CA GLU A 24 -3.96 -1.10 15.70
C GLU A 24 -4.60 0.19 16.19
N LEU A 25 -3.80 1.23 16.43
CA LEU A 25 -4.34 2.56 16.69
C LEU A 25 -4.78 3.20 15.38
N ALA A 26 -6.08 3.54 15.26
CA ALA A 26 -6.66 3.97 14.00
C ALA A 26 -5.89 5.16 13.37
N GLY A 27 -5.54 4.98 12.11
CA GLY A 27 -4.79 5.92 11.27
C GLY A 27 -5.22 5.82 9.81
N ILE A 28 -4.37 6.28 8.89
CA ILE A 28 -4.61 6.27 7.44
C ILE A 28 -3.46 5.58 6.72
N GLY A 29 -3.72 5.15 5.48
CA GLY A 29 -2.71 4.69 4.53
C GLY A 29 -1.96 3.44 5.01
N PRO A 30 -0.68 3.55 5.36
CA PRO A 30 0.19 2.39 5.56
C PRO A 30 -0.14 1.53 6.79
N GLY A 31 -0.60 2.14 7.90
CA GLY A 31 -0.93 1.43 9.13
C GLY A 31 -2.11 0.47 8.95
N PRO A 32 -3.27 0.96 8.46
CA PRO A 32 -4.43 0.11 8.17
C PRO A 32 -4.14 -1.02 7.19
N PHE A 33 -3.35 -0.77 6.13
CA PHE A 33 -2.97 -1.83 5.19
C PHE A 33 -2.09 -2.91 5.85
N ALA A 34 -1.15 -2.53 6.73
CA ALA A 34 -0.36 -3.50 7.48
C ALA A 34 -1.23 -4.35 8.43
N GLY A 35 -2.18 -3.72 9.14
CA GLY A 35 -3.14 -4.44 9.98
C GLY A 35 -4.03 -5.39 9.18
N MET A 36 -4.48 -4.98 8.00
CA MET A 36 -5.25 -5.82 7.06
C MET A 36 -4.45 -7.07 6.68
N LEU A 37 -3.18 -6.89 6.28
CA LEU A 37 -2.33 -8.00 5.86
C LEU A 37 -2.12 -9.01 7.00
N LEU A 38 -1.91 -8.53 8.24
CA LEU A 38 -1.79 -9.42 9.40
C LEU A 38 -3.11 -10.17 9.68
N ALA A 39 -4.27 -9.52 9.55
CA ALA A 39 -5.58 -10.15 9.72
C ALA A 39 -5.87 -11.21 8.64
N ASP A 40 -5.54 -10.91 7.37
CA ASP A 40 -5.64 -11.83 6.24
C ASP A 40 -4.79 -13.09 6.46
N LEU A 41 -3.63 -12.94 7.08
CA LEU A 41 -2.73 -14.01 7.50
C LEU A 41 -3.15 -14.68 8.82
N GLY A 42 -4.24 -14.23 9.43
CA GLY A 42 -4.91 -14.90 10.54
C GLY A 42 -4.64 -14.37 11.93
N ALA A 43 -3.97 -13.23 12.06
CA ALA A 43 -3.86 -12.54 13.33
C ALA A 43 -5.23 -12.01 13.79
N ASP A 44 -5.43 -11.94 15.09
CA ASP A 44 -6.57 -11.29 15.73
C ASP A 44 -6.25 -9.80 15.91
N VAL A 45 -6.75 -8.98 14.98
CA VAL A 45 -6.46 -7.54 14.93
C VAL A 45 -7.61 -6.74 15.54
N VAL A 46 -7.30 -5.99 16.60
CA VAL A 46 -8.21 -5.05 17.26
C VAL A 46 -7.81 -3.64 16.89
N ARG A 47 -8.65 -2.97 16.09
CA ARG A 47 -8.54 -1.55 15.76
C ARG A 47 -9.15 -0.71 16.87
N VAL A 48 -8.39 0.25 17.38
CA VAL A 48 -8.83 1.25 18.36
C VAL A 48 -9.23 2.51 17.61
N ASP A 49 -10.54 2.70 17.45
CA ASP A 49 -11.14 3.87 16.82
C ASP A 49 -11.31 5.03 17.78
N ARG A 50 -11.29 6.25 17.23
CA ARG A 50 -11.55 7.49 17.97
C ARG A 50 -13.03 7.90 17.83
N PRO A 51 -13.65 8.51 18.86
CA PRO A 51 -15.05 8.95 18.80
C PRO A 51 -15.37 9.92 17.65
N ASP A 52 -14.42 10.79 17.29
CA ASP A 52 -14.61 11.80 16.25
C ASP A 52 -14.49 11.21 14.82
N GLY A 53 -14.31 9.90 14.70
CA GLY A 53 -14.11 9.21 13.45
C GLY A 53 -12.75 9.51 12.81
N PRO A 54 -12.38 8.78 11.75
CA PRO A 54 -11.02 8.85 11.21
C PRO A 54 -10.85 9.91 10.09
N GLY A 55 -11.85 10.76 9.83
CA GLY A 55 -11.75 11.86 8.85
C GLY A 55 -11.62 11.40 7.39
N HIS A 56 -12.31 10.32 7.01
CA HIS A 56 -12.15 9.65 5.71
C HIS A 56 -13.17 10.08 4.64
N SER A 57 -12.79 9.92 3.36
CA SER A 57 -13.66 10.05 2.19
C SER A 57 -14.47 8.77 1.89
N VAL A 58 -14.03 7.61 2.40
CA VAL A 58 -14.73 6.32 2.29
C VAL A 58 -15.24 5.94 3.68
N ALA A 59 -16.53 5.57 3.77
CA ALA A 59 -17.11 5.10 5.02
C ALA A 59 -16.35 3.84 5.50
N PRO A 60 -15.95 3.74 6.79
CA PRO A 60 -15.09 2.66 7.29
C PRO A 60 -15.56 1.23 6.94
N GLU A 61 -16.87 1.02 6.84
CA GLU A 61 -17.49 -0.26 6.45
C GLU A 61 -17.27 -0.64 4.97
N HIS A 62 -16.91 0.32 4.11
CA HIS A 62 -16.65 0.11 2.68
C HIS A 62 -15.15 0.15 2.34
N ASP A 63 -14.29 0.31 3.34
CA ASP A 63 -12.83 0.32 3.17
C ASP A 63 -12.27 -1.10 3.37
N PRO A 64 -11.83 -1.79 2.30
CA PRO A 64 -11.30 -3.14 2.40
C PRO A 64 -10.07 -3.26 3.31
N THR A 65 -9.34 -2.16 3.56
CA THR A 65 -8.20 -2.17 4.49
C THR A 65 -8.61 -2.40 5.95
N ASN A 66 -9.92 -2.37 6.25
CA ASN A 66 -10.46 -2.69 7.57
C ASN A 66 -11.03 -4.11 7.67
N ARG A 67 -11.01 -4.91 6.59
CA ARG A 67 -11.49 -6.29 6.61
C ARG A 67 -10.68 -7.15 7.60
N GLY A 68 -11.34 -8.16 8.18
CA GLY A 68 -10.74 -9.10 9.12
C GLY A 68 -10.46 -8.54 10.52
N LYS A 69 -10.62 -7.23 10.73
CA LYS A 69 -10.37 -6.55 12.02
C LYS A 69 -11.64 -6.50 12.87
N ARG A 70 -11.45 -6.40 14.18
CA ARG A 70 -12.48 -6.04 15.16
C ARG A 70 -12.25 -4.60 15.61
N SER A 71 -13.31 -3.89 15.98
CA SER A 71 -13.22 -2.49 16.38
C SER A 71 -13.69 -2.25 17.81
N VAL A 72 -12.89 -1.44 18.54
CA VAL A 72 -13.26 -0.84 19.83
C VAL A 72 -13.19 0.67 19.73
N LEU A 73 -14.05 1.38 20.46
CA LEU A 73 -14.03 2.84 20.53
C LEU A 73 -13.34 3.29 21.81
N VAL A 74 -12.26 4.07 21.70
CA VAL A 74 -11.57 4.63 22.87
C VAL A 74 -11.21 6.08 22.61
N ASP A 75 -11.74 6.98 23.43
CA ASP A 75 -11.19 8.34 23.53
C ASP A 75 -9.87 8.35 24.32
N LEU A 76 -8.73 8.45 23.63
CA LEU A 76 -7.42 8.56 24.26
C LEU A 76 -7.21 9.87 25.04
N LYS A 77 -8.07 10.88 24.85
CA LYS A 77 -7.99 12.15 25.57
C LYS A 77 -8.85 12.17 26.84
N ALA A 78 -9.78 11.23 26.98
CA ALA A 78 -10.63 11.11 28.16
C ALA A 78 -9.84 10.53 29.35
N PRO A 79 -10.22 10.88 30.59
CA PRO A 79 -9.70 10.22 31.78
C PRO A 79 -9.84 8.69 31.67
N GLY A 80 -8.74 7.96 31.87
CA GLY A 80 -8.72 6.49 31.75
C GLY A 80 -8.71 5.94 30.31
N GLY A 81 -8.77 6.79 29.28
CA GLY A 81 -8.62 6.40 27.88
C GLY A 81 -7.31 5.64 27.60
N PRO A 82 -6.15 6.18 27.98
CA PRO A 82 -4.85 5.51 27.81
C PRO A 82 -4.79 4.15 28.50
N GLU A 83 -5.32 4.03 29.73
CA GLU A 83 -5.33 2.77 30.49
C GLU A 83 -6.06 1.64 29.75
N ARG A 84 -7.12 1.93 28.99
CA ARG A 84 -7.81 0.92 28.17
C ARG A 84 -6.92 0.38 27.04
N VAL A 85 -6.16 1.26 26.39
CA VAL A 85 -5.20 0.85 25.36
C VAL A 85 -4.01 0.13 25.96
N LEU A 86 -3.54 0.56 27.13
CA LEU A 86 -2.50 -0.17 27.87
C LEU A 86 -2.97 -1.57 28.29
N GLY A 87 -4.25 -1.74 28.65
CA GLY A 87 -4.87 -3.05 28.89
C GLY A 87 -4.87 -3.94 27.65
N LEU A 88 -5.20 -3.40 26.47
CA LEU A 88 -5.07 -4.12 25.20
C LEU A 88 -3.60 -4.48 24.91
N ALA A 89 -2.67 -3.54 25.07
CA ALA A 89 -1.23 -3.76 24.87
C ALA A 89 -0.66 -4.82 25.81
N ALA A 90 -1.18 -4.92 27.04
CA ALA A 90 -0.82 -5.95 28.01
C ALA A 90 -1.12 -7.38 27.53
N ARG A 91 -2.04 -7.54 26.58
CA ARG A 91 -2.49 -8.83 26.03
C ARG A 91 -2.07 -9.06 24.57
N ALA A 92 -1.44 -8.08 23.94
CA ALA A 92 -1.08 -8.10 22.54
C ALA A 92 0.34 -8.63 22.31
N ASP A 93 0.58 -9.19 21.12
CA ASP A 93 1.93 -9.50 20.64
C ASP A 93 2.52 -8.32 19.87
N LEU A 94 1.67 -7.62 19.10
CA LEU A 94 2.04 -6.51 18.24
C LEU A 94 1.16 -5.29 18.52
N LEU A 95 1.74 -4.09 18.43
CA LEU A 95 1.01 -2.83 18.36
C LEU A 95 1.43 -2.06 17.11
N ILE A 96 0.47 -1.44 16.42
CA ILE A 96 0.71 -0.58 15.25
C ILE A 96 0.16 0.80 15.55
N GLU A 97 0.97 1.82 15.34
CA GLU A 97 0.53 3.22 15.34
C GLU A 97 1.24 4.03 14.27
N GLY A 98 0.52 4.99 13.68
CA GLY A 98 1.05 5.87 12.64
C GLY A 98 0.89 7.35 12.97
N TYR A 99 1.07 7.71 14.23
CA TYR A 99 1.01 9.10 14.65
C TYR A 99 2.33 9.82 14.35
N ARG A 100 2.29 11.15 14.39
CA ARG A 100 3.55 11.92 14.37
C ARG A 100 4.41 11.55 15.60
N PRO A 101 5.74 11.55 15.47
CA PRO A 101 6.64 11.30 16.60
C PRO A 101 6.27 12.13 17.83
N GLY A 102 6.25 11.50 19.01
CA GLY A 102 5.89 12.12 20.28
C GLY A 102 4.39 12.21 20.57
N VAL A 103 3.50 11.87 19.62
CA VAL A 103 2.04 11.91 19.88
C VAL A 103 1.60 10.77 20.80
N ALA A 104 2.07 9.54 20.57
CA ALA A 104 1.68 8.39 21.39
C ALA A 104 2.12 8.56 22.85
N GLU A 105 3.32 9.08 23.06
CA GLU A 105 3.89 9.43 24.37
C GLU A 105 3.02 10.47 25.09
N ARG A 106 2.63 11.56 24.40
CA ARG A 106 1.72 12.56 25.01
C ARG A 106 0.33 12.00 25.32
N LEU A 107 -0.10 10.97 24.62
CA LEU A 107 -1.36 10.26 24.88
C LEU A 107 -1.20 9.14 25.91
N GLY A 108 -0.02 8.93 26.50
CA GLY A 108 0.22 7.91 27.53
C GLY A 108 0.18 6.47 27.00
N VAL A 109 0.36 6.28 25.70
CA VAL A 109 0.37 4.96 25.03
C VAL A 109 1.64 4.78 24.20
N GLY A 110 2.73 5.42 24.62
CA GLY A 110 4.03 5.30 23.98
C GLY A 110 4.71 3.96 24.25
N PRO A 111 5.86 3.69 23.59
CA PRO A 111 6.59 2.45 23.77
C PRO A 111 6.98 2.17 25.21
N GLU A 112 7.39 3.18 25.98
CA GLU A 112 7.79 3.00 27.37
C GLU A 112 6.61 2.56 28.24
N GLU A 113 5.46 3.22 28.14
CA GLU A 113 4.25 2.88 28.89
C GLU A 113 3.74 1.48 28.50
N CYS A 114 3.76 1.15 27.21
CA CYS A 114 3.35 -0.16 26.73
C CYS A 114 4.31 -1.28 27.17
N HIS A 115 5.63 -1.09 27.07
CA HIS A 115 6.60 -2.09 27.52
C HIS A 115 6.62 -2.27 29.04
N ALA A 116 6.29 -1.23 29.82
CA ALA A 116 6.12 -1.36 31.26
C ALA A 116 4.97 -2.32 31.63
N ARG A 117 3.94 -2.44 30.77
CA ARG A 117 2.85 -3.41 30.94
C ARG A 117 3.16 -4.76 30.29
N ASN A 118 3.87 -4.75 29.17
CA ASN A 118 4.20 -5.95 28.41
C ASN A 118 5.60 -5.84 27.78
N PRO A 119 6.64 -6.33 28.47
CA PRO A 119 8.01 -6.33 27.96
C PRO A 119 8.21 -7.16 26.68
N ARG A 120 7.24 -8.01 26.32
CA ARG A 120 7.27 -8.86 25.11
C ARG A 120 6.64 -8.19 23.89
N LEU A 121 5.95 -7.06 24.07
CA LEU A 121 5.25 -6.38 23.00
C LEU A 121 6.22 -5.90 21.92
N VAL A 122 5.89 -6.16 20.66
CA VAL A 122 6.54 -5.50 19.54
C VAL A 122 5.75 -4.25 19.19
N TYR A 123 6.39 -3.08 19.32
CA TYR A 123 5.75 -1.79 19.10
C TYR A 123 6.14 -1.23 17.73
N GLY A 124 5.24 -1.29 16.75
CA GLY A 124 5.43 -0.79 15.39
C GLY A 124 5.02 0.66 15.21
N ARG A 125 5.96 1.50 14.77
CA ARG A 125 5.75 2.90 14.42
C ARG A 125 5.79 3.08 12.92
N MET A 126 4.70 3.59 12.35
CA MET A 126 4.53 3.73 10.91
C MET A 126 4.44 5.20 10.51
N THR A 127 5.56 5.75 10.04
CA THR A 127 5.65 7.17 9.70
C THR A 127 6.25 7.39 8.33
N GLY A 128 6.05 8.59 7.79
CA GLY A 128 6.70 8.97 6.54
C GLY A 128 8.20 9.20 6.68
N TRP A 129 8.57 9.98 7.71
CA TRP A 129 9.92 10.53 7.89
C TRP A 129 10.78 9.80 8.93
N GLY A 130 10.23 8.84 9.68
CA GLY A 130 10.89 8.19 10.81
C GLY A 130 10.71 8.94 12.13
N GLN A 131 11.18 8.34 13.22
CA GLN A 131 11.09 8.94 14.56
C GLN A 131 12.11 10.05 14.82
N SER A 132 13.15 10.18 13.99
CA SER A 132 14.25 11.12 14.18
C SER A 132 14.66 11.82 12.87
N GLY A 133 15.50 12.85 12.99
CA GLY A 133 15.94 13.66 11.86
C GLY A 133 15.13 14.95 11.65
N PRO A 134 15.59 15.83 10.75
CA PRO A 134 15.05 17.19 10.61
C PRO A 134 13.61 17.25 10.06
N LEU A 135 13.15 16.17 9.42
CA LEU A 135 11.80 16.08 8.85
C LEU A 135 10.82 15.31 9.73
N ALA A 136 11.27 14.59 10.76
CA ALA A 136 10.43 13.80 11.67
C ALA A 136 9.18 14.54 12.20
N PRO A 137 9.24 15.83 12.62
CA PRO A 137 8.04 16.52 13.11
C PRO A 137 7.11 17.04 12.00
N ARG A 138 7.53 16.97 10.73
CA ARG A 138 6.81 17.60 9.60
C ARG A 138 5.69 16.71 9.08
N ALA A 139 4.67 17.36 8.54
CA ALA A 139 3.65 16.69 7.75
C ALA A 139 4.23 16.18 6.42
N GLY A 140 3.54 15.24 5.80
CA GLY A 140 3.80 14.77 4.46
C GLY A 140 2.73 13.76 4.05
N HIS A 141 2.77 13.36 2.79
CA HIS A 141 2.04 12.22 2.25
C HIS A 141 3.00 11.40 1.38
N ASP A 142 2.55 10.24 0.91
CA ASP A 142 3.30 9.34 0.02
C ASP A 142 4.25 10.08 -0.95
N ILE A 143 3.69 10.97 -1.78
CA ILE A 143 4.43 11.72 -2.80
C ILE A 143 5.59 12.54 -2.21
N SER A 144 5.42 13.13 -1.01
CA SER A 144 6.47 13.89 -0.33
C SER A 144 7.62 12.99 0.11
N TYR A 145 7.30 11.80 0.61
CA TYR A 145 8.28 10.85 1.11
C TYR A 145 9.11 10.27 -0.03
N ILE A 146 8.45 9.81 -1.11
CA ILE A 146 9.14 9.21 -2.24
C ILE A 146 9.93 10.26 -3.06
N ALA A 147 9.55 11.54 -3.02
CA ALA A 147 10.23 12.61 -3.74
C ALA A 147 11.69 12.80 -3.30
N VAL A 148 11.97 12.74 -1.99
CA VAL A 148 13.32 13.01 -1.47
C VAL A 148 14.27 11.81 -1.58
N THR A 149 13.76 10.62 -1.90
CA THR A 149 14.55 9.39 -2.02
C THR A 149 15.22 9.23 -3.39
N GLY A 150 14.86 10.08 -4.36
CA GLY A 150 15.20 9.88 -5.77
C GLY A 150 14.28 8.89 -6.49
N ALA A 151 13.48 8.09 -5.78
CA ALA A 151 12.61 7.09 -6.38
C ALA A 151 11.55 7.68 -7.33
N LEU A 152 10.88 8.76 -6.91
CA LEU A 152 9.92 9.46 -7.79
C LEU A 152 10.61 10.05 -9.02
N GLY A 153 11.86 10.50 -8.88
CA GLY A 153 12.64 11.10 -9.96
C GLY A 153 12.81 10.18 -11.18
N MET A 154 12.72 8.86 -10.98
CA MET A 154 12.86 7.84 -12.02
C MET A 154 11.55 7.51 -12.75
N ILE A 155 10.40 7.97 -12.27
CA ILE A 155 9.09 7.49 -12.74
C ILE A 155 8.45 8.49 -13.71
N GLY A 156 8.09 8.01 -14.89
CA GLY A 156 7.36 8.76 -15.91
C GLY A 156 8.17 9.04 -17.16
N ARG A 157 7.59 9.81 -18.09
CA ARG A 157 8.24 10.18 -19.36
C ARG A 157 9.33 11.25 -19.14
N PRO A 158 10.36 11.31 -20.01
CA PRO A 158 11.46 12.27 -19.89
C PRO A 158 10.98 13.73 -19.89
N ASP A 159 10.10 14.09 -20.82
CA ASP A 159 9.66 15.48 -21.04
C ASP A 159 8.36 15.85 -20.30
N GLN A 160 8.03 15.09 -19.26
CA GLN A 160 6.87 15.34 -18.40
C GLN A 160 7.31 15.41 -16.93
N PRO A 161 6.53 16.07 -16.06
CA PRO A 161 6.74 15.98 -14.63
C PRO A 161 6.79 14.52 -14.15
N PRO A 162 7.62 14.20 -13.12
CA PRO A 162 7.60 12.88 -12.50
C PRO A 162 6.18 12.45 -12.14
N THR A 163 5.82 11.21 -12.47
CA THR A 163 4.45 10.71 -12.30
C THR A 163 4.32 9.96 -10.98
N PRO A 164 3.42 10.35 -10.07
CA PRO A 164 3.17 9.60 -8.84
C PRO A 164 2.58 8.22 -9.15
N PRO A 165 3.18 7.11 -8.67
CA PRO A 165 2.65 5.75 -8.89
C PRO A 165 1.49 5.44 -7.93
N ALA A 166 0.44 6.28 -7.97
CA ALA A 166 -0.56 6.39 -6.90
C ALA A 166 0.15 6.57 -5.55
N ASN A 167 -0.24 5.80 -4.52
CA ASN A 167 0.50 5.65 -3.26
C ASN A 167 1.06 4.23 -3.08
N LEU A 168 1.25 3.49 -4.18
CA LEU A 168 1.69 2.09 -4.12
C LEU A 168 3.14 1.96 -3.66
N LEU A 169 3.98 2.93 -4.03
CA LEU A 169 5.42 2.88 -3.78
C LEU A 169 5.79 3.26 -2.35
N GLY A 170 5.28 4.40 -1.85
CA GLY A 170 5.61 4.89 -0.52
C GLY A 170 4.81 4.17 0.55
N ASP A 171 3.52 4.48 0.67
CA ASP A 171 2.65 3.98 1.74
C ASP A 171 2.71 2.44 1.83
N TYR A 172 2.58 1.73 0.72
CA TYR A 172 2.47 0.26 0.77
C TYR A 172 3.81 -0.44 0.63
N ALA A 173 4.51 -0.30 -0.49
CA ALA A 173 5.74 -1.05 -0.74
C ALA A 173 6.87 -0.62 0.20
N GLY A 174 7.10 0.69 0.36
CA GLY A 174 8.13 1.26 1.24
C GLY A 174 7.69 1.40 2.71
N GLY A 175 6.40 1.43 2.99
CA GLY A 175 5.84 1.60 4.34
C GLY A 175 5.31 0.29 4.93
N SER A 176 4.06 -0.06 4.61
CA SER A 176 3.35 -1.19 5.20
C SER A 176 4.11 -2.51 5.13
N LEU A 177 4.71 -2.82 3.98
CA LEU A 177 5.43 -4.09 3.82
C LEU A 177 6.71 -4.12 4.68
N TYR A 178 7.42 -3.01 4.83
CA TYR A 178 8.56 -2.91 5.76
C TYR A 178 8.12 -2.99 7.21
N LEU A 179 6.97 -2.41 7.57
CA LEU A 179 6.39 -2.59 8.91
C LEU A 179 6.11 -4.05 9.19
N VAL A 180 5.40 -4.74 8.28
CA VAL A 180 5.03 -6.14 8.48
C VAL A 180 6.28 -7.01 8.57
N VAL A 181 7.30 -6.79 7.73
CA VAL A 181 8.58 -7.48 7.84
C VAL A 181 9.24 -7.22 9.22
N GLY A 182 9.31 -5.96 9.65
CA GLY A 182 9.88 -5.59 10.94
C GLY A 182 9.13 -6.19 12.13
N LEU A 183 7.79 -6.14 12.10
CA LEU A 183 6.92 -6.72 13.12
C LEU A 183 7.09 -8.23 13.22
N LEU A 184 7.11 -8.95 12.08
CA LEU A 184 7.26 -10.40 12.07
C LEU A 184 8.67 -10.83 12.52
N ALA A 185 9.71 -10.10 12.13
CA ALA A 185 11.08 -10.35 12.58
C ALA A 185 11.22 -10.11 14.09
N ALA A 186 10.67 -9.00 14.60
CA ALA A 186 10.67 -8.68 16.01
C ALA A 186 9.78 -9.64 16.83
N LEU A 187 8.68 -10.12 16.27
CA LEU A 187 7.83 -11.14 16.91
C LEU A 187 8.57 -12.47 17.03
N HIS A 188 9.30 -12.87 15.98
CA HIS A 188 10.16 -14.03 16.02
C HIS A 188 11.21 -13.89 17.13
N HIS A 189 11.87 -12.73 17.21
CA HIS A 189 12.79 -12.42 18.31
C HIS A 189 12.10 -12.54 19.68
N ALA A 190 10.99 -11.83 19.91
CA ALA A 190 10.28 -11.79 21.19
C ALA A 190 9.75 -13.16 21.64
N ARG A 191 9.39 -14.05 20.70
CA ARG A 191 8.99 -15.43 20.99
C ARG A 191 10.15 -16.28 21.52
N THR A 192 11.39 -15.97 21.10
CA THR A 192 12.59 -16.70 21.52
C THR A 192 13.23 -16.11 22.77
N THR A 193 13.22 -14.78 22.91
CA THR A 193 13.94 -14.09 23.99
C THR A 193 13.06 -13.69 25.16
N GLY A 194 11.74 -13.58 24.94
CA GLY A 194 10.82 -13.01 25.92
C GLY A 194 10.89 -11.47 26.00
N THR A 195 11.54 -10.81 25.05
CA THR A 195 11.65 -9.34 25.01
C THR A 195 11.27 -8.82 23.63
N GLY A 196 10.32 -7.90 23.58
CA GLY A 196 9.92 -7.18 22.38
C GLY A 196 10.82 -5.98 22.12
N GLN A 197 10.46 -5.19 21.11
CA GLN A 197 11.22 -4.00 20.73
C GLN A 197 10.38 -3.06 19.88
N VAL A 198 10.88 -1.83 19.71
CA VAL A 198 10.29 -0.85 18.81
C VAL A 198 10.77 -1.11 17.37
N VAL A 199 9.83 -1.13 16.43
CA VAL A 199 10.09 -1.13 14.99
C VAL A 199 9.77 0.27 14.47
N ASP A 200 10.80 1.05 14.15
CA ASP A 200 10.64 2.32 13.42
C ASP A 200 10.67 2.04 11.92
N ALA A 201 9.49 2.06 11.29
CA ALA A 201 9.36 1.86 9.85
C ALA A 201 8.99 3.19 9.20
N ALA A 202 10.00 3.83 8.60
CA ALA A 202 9.86 5.06 7.85
C ALA A 202 9.65 4.78 6.35
N ILE A 203 8.63 5.39 5.73
CA ILE A 203 8.38 5.25 4.29
C ILE A 203 9.60 5.69 3.48
N VAL A 204 10.28 6.76 3.91
CA VAL A 204 11.48 7.26 3.22
C VAL A 204 12.60 6.22 3.17
N ASP A 205 12.81 5.48 4.27
CA ASP A 205 13.86 4.45 4.37
C ASP A 205 13.50 3.23 3.52
N GLY A 206 12.26 2.74 3.64
CA GLY A 206 11.82 1.59 2.85
C GLY A 206 11.76 1.89 1.35
N THR A 207 11.35 3.10 0.98
CA THR A 207 11.35 3.54 -0.43
C THR A 207 12.77 3.64 -0.98
N ALA A 208 13.71 4.23 -0.24
CA ALA A 208 15.12 4.26 -0.63
C ALA A 208 15.71 2.83 -0.69
N HIS A 209 15.34 1.95 0.23
CA HIS A 209 15.82 0.56 0.20
C HIS A 209 15.30 -0.20 -1.04
N LEU A 210 14.10 0.10 -1.54
CA LEU A 210 13.59 -0.48 -2.80
C LEU A 210 14.41 -0.08 -4.04
N THR A 211 15.17 1.01 -4.02
CA THR A 211 16.02 1.44 -5.15
C THR A 211 17.42 0.80 -5.12
N THR A 212 17.71 -0.12 -4.20
CA THR A 212 19.04 -0.74 -4.03
C THR A 212 19.61 -1.33 -5.33
N LEU A 213 18.80 -2.04 -6.13
CA LEU A 213 19.24 -2.58 -7.42
C LEU A 213 19.68 -1.46 -8.38
N ILE A 214 18.94 -0.34 -8.40
CA ILE A 214 19.23 0.79 -9.27
C ILE A 214 20.53 1.46 -8.89
N HIS A 215 20.82 1.61 -7.59
CA HIS A 215 22.13 2.08 -7.14
C HIS A 215 23.26 1.18 -7.63
N GLY A 216 23.08 -0.14 -7.61
CA GLY A 216 24.05 -1.10 -8.17
C GLY A 216 24.24 -0.93 -9.68
N LEU A 217 23.15 -0.78 -10.44
CA LEU A 217 23.20 -0.57 -11.89
C LEU A 217 23.86 0.77 -12.24
N ALA A 218 23.58 1.85 -11.49
CA ALA A 218 24.19 3.16 -11.70
C ALA A 218 25.70 3.10 -11.42
N ALA A 219 26.12 2.44 -10.34
CA ALA A 219 27.54 2.24 -10.03
C ALA A 219 28.27 1.42 -11.11
N ALA A 220 27.57 0.47 -11.75
CA ALA A 220 28.10 -0.31 -12.86
C ALA A 220 28.04 0.40 -14.23
N GLY A 221 27.49 1.62 -14.30
CA GLY A 221 27.29 2.35 -15.56
C GLY A 221 26.15 1.82 -16.45
N HIS A 222 25.30 0.96 -15.90
CA HIS A 222 24.13 0.38 -16.57
C HIS A 222 22.82 1.13 -16.27
N TRP A 223 22.88 2.20 -15.48
CA TRP A 223 21.77 3.11 -15.24
C TRP A 223 22.23 4.56 -15.33
N GLN A 224 21.42 5.40 -15.96
CA GLN A 224 21.60 6.82 -16.06
C GLN A 224 20.56 7.52 -15.18
N ASP A 225 20.99 8.54 -14.43
CA ASP A 225 20.11 9.35 -13.59
C ASP A 225 19.28 10.36 -14.42
N ARG A 226 18.47 9.81 -15.33
CA ARG A 226 17.54 10.50 -16.24
C ARG A 226 16.38 9.55 -16.52
N ARG A 227 15.15 10.08 -16.62
CA ARG A 227 13.95 9.26 -16.93
C ARG A 227 13.91 8.84 -18.39
N GLY A 228 13.37 7.65 -18.63
CA GLY A 228 12.98 7.16 -19.94
C GLY A 228 14.16 6.89 -20.88
N VAL A 229 15.35 6.65 -20.33
CA VAL A 229 16.56 6.31 -21.10
C VAL A 229 17.21 5.01 -20.62
N ASN A 230 16.57 4.31 -19.68
CA ASN A 230 17.08 3.09 -19.08
C ASN A 230 16.32 1.87 -19.56
N LEU A 231 16.86 0.69 -19.25
CA LEU A 231 16.27 -0.58 -19.67
C LEU A 231 14.88 -0.82 -19.08
N LEU A 232 14.64 -0.39 -17.82
CA LEU A 232 13.46 -0.76 -17.03
C LEU A 232 12.50 0.41 -16.74
N ASP A 233 12.72 1.59 -17.32
CA ASP A 233 11.89 2.79 -17.10
C ASP A 233 11.07 3.23 -18.33
N GLY A 234 11.02 2.38 -19.36
CA GLY A 234 10.36 2.68 -20.63
C GLY A 234 11.30 3.22 -21.72
N GLY A 235 12.58 3.43 -21.41
CA GLY A 235 13.59 3.86 -22.38
C GLY A 235 13.93 2.83 -23.45
N SER A 236 13.77 1.54 -23.16
CA SER A 236 13.89 0.48 -24.15
C SER A 236 12.61 0.30 -24.99
N PRO A 237 12.70 0.11 -26.33
CA PRO A 237 11.54 -0.22 -27.16
C PRO A 237 10.91 -1.60 -26.85
N PHE A 238 11.66 -2.51 -26.25
CA PHE A 238 11.21 -3.86 -25.90
C PHE A 238 10.88 -4.00 -24.40
N TYR A 239 10.77 -2.87 -23.69
CA TYR A 239 10.28 -2.78 -22.32
C TYR A 239 9.42 -1.53 -22.15
N GLY A 240 8.10 -1.64 -22.35
CA GLY A 240 7.19 -0.49 -22.28
C GLY A 240 5.78 -0.77 -22.80
N CYS A 241 4.94 0.26 -22.83
CA CYS A 241 3.55 0.16 -23.27
C CYS A 241 3.34 0.80 -24.65
N TYR A 242 2.54 0.14 -25.49
CA TYR A 242 2.19 0.57 -26.85
C TYR A 242 0.67 0.67 -27.04
N PRO A 243 0.17 1.76 -27.64
CA PRO A 243 -1.24 1.88 -27.94
C PRO A 243 -1.65 0.95 -29.09
N THR A 244 -2.91 0.54 -29.07
CA THR A 244 -3.56 -0.32 -30.07
C THR A 244 -4.64 0.46 -30.82
N SER A 245 -5.21 -0.11 -31.87
CA SER A 245 -6.13 0.62 -32.78
C SER A 245 -7.42 1.12 -32.09
N ASP A 246 -7.81 0.52 -30.96
CA ASP A 246 -8.99 0.83 -30.16
C ASP A 246 -8.68 1.72 -28.94
N GLY A 247 -7.47 2.28 -28.85
CA GLY A 247 -7.05 3.14 -27.72
C GLY A 247 -6.65 2.37 -26.45
N GLY A 248 -6.76 1.05 -26.45
CA GLY A 248 -6.16 0.18 -25.43
C GLY A 248 -4.64 0.11 -25.55
N HIS A 249 -3.97 -0.57 -24.62
CA HIS A 249 -2.50 -0.71 -24.61
C HIS A 249 -2.07 -2.16 -24.44
N MET A 250 -0.94 -2.52 -25.06
CA MET A 250 -0.17 -3.73 -24.78
C MET A 250 1.11 -3.35 -24.02
N ALA A 251 1.45 -4.10 -22.97
CA ALA A 251 2.74 -4.02 -22.30
C ALA A 251 3.69 -5.06 -22.91
N VAL A 252 4.93 -4.66 -23.16
CA VAL A 252 6.01 -5.49 -23.71
C VAL A 252 7.15 -5.53 -22.69
N GLY A 253 7.71 -6.72 -22.45
CA GLY A 253 8.87 -6.94 -21.57
C GLY A 253 9.85 -7.98 -22.12
N ALA A 254 10.07 -7.97 -23.44
CA ALA A 254 10.89 -8.96 -24.15
C ALA A 254 12.40 -8.68 -24.03
N LEU A 255 12.96 -8.84 -22.82
CA LEU A 255 14.34 -8.48 -22.50
C LEU A 255 15.36 -9.50 -23.02
N GLU A 256 15.09 -10.79 -22.87
CA GLU A 256 15.97 -11.87 -23.33
C GLU A 256 15.86 -12.08 -24.84
N GLN A 257 17.00 -12.38 -25.50
CA GLN A 257 17.08 -12.47 -26.96
C GLN A 257 16.01 -13.38 -27.57
N ARG A 258 15.82 -14.58 -27.02
CA ARG A 258 14.82 -15.55 -27.52
C ARG A 258 13.39 -15.02 -27.49
N PHE A 259 13.02 -14.27 -26.44
CA PHE A 259 11.68 -13.71 -26.28
C PHE A 259 11.50 -12.50 -27.20
N TYR A 260 12.57 -11.72 -27.39
CA TYR A 260 12.60 -10.63 -28.37
C TYR A 260 12.45 -11.11 -29.81
N ASP A 261 13.13 -12.20 -30.19
CA ASP A 261 13.04 -12.78 -31.52
C ASP A 261 11.62 -13.27 -31.81
N GLU A 262 11.00 -13.96 -30.85
CA GLU A 262 9.61 -14.41 -30.95
C GLU A 262 8.63 -13.22 -31.00
N PHE A 263 8.86 -12.20 -30.16
CA PHE A 263 8.10 -10.95 -30.19
C PHE A 263 8.13 -10.31 -31.58
N LEU A 264 9.30 -10.12 -32.18
CA LEU A 264 9.42 -9.55 -33.53
C LEU A 264 8.79 -10.45 -34.60
N ALA A 265 8.90 -11.77 -34.47
CA ALA A 265 8.27 -12.70 -35.41
C ALA A 265 6.75 -12.56 -35.41
N LEU A 266 6.12 -12.57 -34.22
CA LEU A 266 4.67 -12.40 -34.07
C LEU A 266 4.18 -10.99 -34.46
N LEU A 267 5.01 -9.97 -34.27
CA LEU A 267 4.72 -8.61 -34.74
C LEU A 267 4.85 -8.47 -36.27
N GLY A 268 5.52 -9.41 -36.93
CA GLY A 268 5.84 -9.34 -38.36
C GLY A 268 6.99 -8.38 -38.68
N LEU A 269 7.95 -8.21 -37.76
CA LEU A 269 9.09 -7.32 -37.87
C LEU A 269 10.45 -8.03 -37.88
N ALA A 270 10.51 -9.36 -37.80
CA ALA A 270 11.76 -10.11 -37.67
C ALA A 270 12.83 -9.77 -38.73
N ALA A 271 12.41 -9.42 -39.96
CA ALA A 271 13.34 -9.07 -41.04
C ALA A 271 13.61 -7.56 -41.21
N THR A 272 12.82 -6.70 -40.55
CA THR A 272 12.80 -5.25 -40.83
C THR A 272 13.07 -4.37 -39.61
N ALA A 273 12.98 -4.94 -38.40
CA ALA A 273 13.28 -4.22 -37.16
C ALA A 273 14.74 -3.73 -37.13
N PRO A 274 15.00 -2.49 -36.71
CA PRO A 274 16.34 -2.06 -36.34
C PRO A 274 16.96 -2.96 -35.25
N PRO A 275 18.30 -3.11 -35.22
CA PRO A 275 18.97 -3.85 -34.15
C PRO A 275 18.69 -3.24 -32.78
N ARG A 276 18.31 -4.08 -31.81
CA ARG A 276 18.01 -3.61 -30.45
C ARG A 276 19.25 -3.20 -29.66
N GLU A 277 20.42 -3.69 -30.08
CA GLU A 277 21.73 -3.40 -29.49
C GLU A 277 22.24 -2.01 -29.87
N ASP A 278 21.52 -1.27 -30.73
CA ASP A 278 21.86 0.07 -31.19
C ASP A 278 20.88 1.12 -30.62
N PRO A 279 21.20 1.74 -29.44
CA PRO A 279 20.38 2.78 -28.84
C PRO A 279 20.11 3.99 -29.74
N ALA A 280 21.00 4.28 -30.70
CA ALA A 280 20.80 5.41 -31.62
C ALA A 280 19.62 5.19 -32.56
N ARG A 281 19.17 3.94 -32.73
CA ARG A 281 18.03 3.56 -33.57
C ARG A 281 16.81 3.12 -32.76
N TRP A 282 16.81 3.30 -31.44
CA TRP A 282 15.67 2.91 -30.60
C TRP A 282 14.39 3.67 -30.93
N ASP A 283 14.48 4.93 -31.35
CA ASP A 283 13.30 5.68 -31.77
C ASP A 283 12.66 5.08 -33.04
N GLU A 284 13.47 4.64 -34.00
CA GLU A 284 13.01 3.94 -35.21
C GLU A 284 12.37 2.59 -34.85
N LEU A 285 13.02 1.81 -33.97
CA LEU A 285 12.48 0.53 -33.51
C LEU A 285 11.15 0.71 -32.76
N ARG A 286 11.08 1.70 -31.87
CA ARG A 286 9.87 2.05 -31.12
C ARG A 286 8.74 2.46 -32.06
N ALA A 287 9.03 3.28 -33.07
CA ALA A 287 8.05 3.68 -34.06
C ALA A 287 7.54 2.49 -34.87
N ALA A 288 8.41 1.57 -35.28
CA ALA A 288 8.02 0.36 -36.00
C ALA A 288 7.11 -0.54 -35.13
N VAL A 289 7.48 -0.78 -33.87
CA VAL A 289 6.67 -1.56 -32.92
C VAL A 289 5.31 -0.90 -32.69
N ALA A 290 5.28 0.41 -32.43
CA ALA A 290 4.04 1.16 -32.24
C ALA A 290 3.14 1.10 -33.47
N ALA A 291 3.71 1.28 -34.66
CA ALA A 291 2.97 1.21 -35.93
C ALA A 291 2.34 -0.18 -36.14
N ARG A 292 3.01 -1.26 -35.73
CA ARG A 292 2.41 -2.59 -35.76
C ARG A 292 1.26 -2.70 -34.79
N PHE A 293 1.45 -2.39 -33.50
CA PHE A 293 0.36 -2.47 -32.51
C PHE A 293 -0.87 -1.64 -32.91
N ALA A 294 -0.69 -0.49 -33.55
CA ALA A 294 -1.78 0.35 -34.05
C ALA A 294 -2.63 -0.30 -35.18
N THR A 295 -2.21 -1.42 -35.77
CA THR A 295 -2.98 -2.12 -36.83
C THR A 295 -4.07 -3.07 -36.31
N GLY A 296 -4.10 -3.35 -35.00
CA GLY A 296 -5.05 -4.27 -34.40
C GLY A 296 -5.52 -3.80 -33.03
N THR A 297 -6.67 -4.31 -32.60
CA THR A 297 -7.23 -4.01 -31.28
C THR A 297 -6.44 -4.70 -30.17
N ARG A 298 -6.53 -4.20 -28.93
CA ARG A 298 -5.93 -4.87 -27.76
C ARG A 298 -6.34 -6.35 -27.66
N ALA A 299 -7.62 -6.66 -27.92
CA ALA A 299 -8.14 -8.03 -27.87
C ALA A 299 -7.52 -8.93 -28.94
N TRP A 300 -7.35 -8.43 -30.18
CA TRP A 300 -6.72 -9.19 -31.25
C TRP A 300 -5.25 -9.50 -30.92
N TRP A 301 -4.48 -8.51 -30.48
CA TRP A 301 -3.09 -8.72 -30.06
C TRP A 301 -2.97 -9.65 -28.86
N THR A 302 -3.90 -9.58 -27.91
CA THR A 302 -3.95 -10.54 -26.79
C THR A 302 -4.06 -11.98 -27.31
N GLY A 303 -4.89 -12.22 -28.34
CA GLY A 303 -4.99 -13.53 -28.99
C GLY A 303 -3.72 -13.95 -29.74
N VAL A 304 -3.02 -13.02 -30.39
CA VAL A 304 -1.74 -13.29 -31.08
C VAL A 304 -0.65 -13.77 -30.11
N PHE A 305 -0.63 -13.24 -28.89
CA PHE A 305 0.41 -13.51 -27.89
C PHE A 305 0.01 -14.51 -26.79
N ALA A 306 -1.20 -15.08 -26.84
CA ALA A 306 -1.77 -15.83 -25.71
C ALA A 306 -0.93 -17.03 -25.25
N ASP A 307 -0.31 -17.75 -26.19
CA ASP A 307 0.44 -18.99 -25.95
C ASP A 307 1.92 -18.88 -26.34
N SER A 308 2.49 -17.67 -26.28
CA SER A 308 3.89 -17.40 -26.65
C SER A 308 4.75 -16.94 -25.47
N ASP A 309 6.08 -17.07 -25.62
CA ASP A 309 7.06 -16.56 -24.66
C ASP A 309 7.49 -15.11 -24.99
N ALA A 310 6.77 -14.40 -25.86
CA ALA A 310 7.10 -13.05 -26.33
C ALA A 310 7.04 -11.95 -25.26
N CYS A 311 6.62 -12.27 -24.04
CA CYS A 311 6.46 -11.34 -22.92
C CYS A 311 5.57 -10.12 -23.25
N VAL A 312 4.43 -10.35 -23.91
CA VAL A 312 3.44 -9.32 -24.25
C VAL A 312 2.12 -9.61 -23.54
N ALA A 313 1.54 -8.61 -22.88
CA ALA A 313 0.27 -8.74 -22.16
C ALA A 313 -0.62 -7.51 -22.34
N PRO A 314 -1.97 -7.65 -22.30
CA PRO A 314 -2.86 -6.51 -22.32
C PRO A 314 -2.73 -5.69 -21.03
N VAL A 315 -2.72 -4.36 -21.15
CA VAL A 315 -2.86 -3.47 -20.00
C VAL A 315 -4.34 -3.40 -19.63
N LEU A 316 -4.67 -3.92 -18.45
CA LEU A 316 -6.04 -4.00 -17.92
C LEU A 316 -6.28 -2.92 -16.87
N SER A 317 -7.50 -2.42 -16.82
CA SER A 317 -8.00 -1.58 -15.73
C SER A 317 -8.30 -2.41 -14.47
N LEU A 318 -8.53 -1.73 -13.34
CA LEU A 318 -8.95 -2.37 -12.08
C LEU A 318 -10.28 -3.13 -12.21
N CYS A 319 -11.15 -2.75 -13.14
CA CYS A 319 -12.42 -3.42 -13.38
C CYS A 319 -12.28 -4.64 -14.29
N GLU A 320 -11.31 -4.63 -15.21
CA GLU A 320 -11.08 -5.74 -16.14
C GLU A 320 -10.21 -6.85 -15.53
N ALA A 321 -9.27 -6.51 -14.65
CA ALA A 321 -8.35 -7.48 -14.05
C ALA A 321 -9.06 -8.65 -13.32
N PRO A 322 -10.15 -8.44 -12.56
CA PRO A 322 -10.91 -9.53 -11.94
C PRO A 322 -11.46 -10.58 -12.92
N GLU A 323 -11.67 -10.19 -14.18
CA GLU A 323 -12.24 -11.06 -15.22
C GLU A 323 -11.16 -11.83 -16.00
N HIS A 324 -9.88 -11.48 -15.84
CA HIS A 324 -8.80 -12.11 -16.59
C HIS A 324 -8.68 -13.61 -16.28
N PRO A 325 -8.69 -14.52 -17.29
CA PRO A 325 -8.77 -15.97 -17.06
C PRO A 325 -7.72 -16.52 -16.08
N HIS A 326 -6.47 -16.04 -16.17
CA HIS A 326 -5.41 -16.46 -15.25
C HIS A 326 -5.66 -15.99 -13.81
N LEU A 327 -6.21 -14.78 -13.61
CA LEU A 327 -6.48 -14.23 -12.28
C LEU A 327 -7.72 -14.88 -11.66
N VAL A 328 -8.73 -15.20 -12.48
CA VAL A 328 -9.89 -16.03 -12.10
C VAL A 328 -9.45 -17.42 -11.68
N ALA A 329 -8.69 -18.14 -12.52
CA ALA A 329 -8.22 -19.50 -12.22
C ALA A 329 -7.37 -19.56 -10.95
N ARG A 330 -6.65 -18.48 -10.66
CA ARG A 330 -5.85 -18.35 -9.45
C ARG A 330 -6.67 -17.88 -8.24
N GLY A 331 -7.88 -17.33 -8.40
CA GLY A 331 -8.60 -16.68 -7.30
C GLY A 331 -7.83 -15.48 -6.73
N THR A 332 -7.18 -14.69 -7.61
CA THR A 332 -6.43 -13.48 -7.20
C THR A 332 -7.36 -12.40 -6.66
N PHE A 333 -8.57 -12.31 -7.19
CA PHE A 333 -9.65 -11.49 -6.65
C PHE A 333 -10.73 -12.38 -6.05
N THR A 334 -11.43 -11.85 -5.05
CA THR A 334 -12.56 -12.51 -4.39
C THR A 334 -13.69 -11.51 -4.22
N VAL A 335 -14.92 -12.01 -4.21
CA VAL A 335 -16.09 -11.24 -3.81
C VAL A 335 -16.36 -11.51 -2.34
N HIS A 336 -16.41 -10.46 -1.52
CA HIS A 336 -16.80 -10.55 -0.11
C HIS A 336 -17.83 -9.46 0.14
N GLU A 337 -19.02 -9.86 0.60
CA GLU A 337 -20.18 -8.98 0.79
C GLU A 337 -20.48 -8.05 -0.40
N GLY A 338 -20.42 -8.61 -1.61
CA GLY A 338 -20.73 -7.88 -2.84
C GLY A 338 -19.62 -6.96 -3.36
N VAL A 339 -18.48 -6.86 -2.65
CA VAL A 339 -17.33 -6.07 -3.09
C VAL A 339 -16.24 -6.99 -3.65
N THR A 340 -15.87 -6.78 -4.92
CA THR A 340 -14.71 -7.41 -5.55
C THR A 340 -13.42 -6.77 -5.05
N GLN A 341 -12.52 -7.58 -4.50
CA GLN A 341 -11.28 -7.11 -3.88
C GLN A 341 -10.16 -8.16 -4.01
N PRO A 342 -8.87 -7.77 -3.89
CA PRO A 342 -7.77 -8.72 -3.90
C PRO A 342 -7.90 -9.75 -2.76
N ALA A 343 -7.70 -11.03 -3.06
CA ALA A 343 -7.65 -12.09 -2.05
C ALA A 343 -6.37 -11.99 -1.19
N PRO A 344 -6.36 -12.58 0.02
CA PRO A 344 -5.17 -12.67 0.87
C PRO A 344 -3.93 -13.19 0.13
N ALA A 345 -2.78 -12.57 0.42
CA ALA A 345 -1.49 -12.91 -0.17
C ALA A 345 -0.36 -12.79 0.88
N PRO A 346 0.75 -13.54 0.75
CA PRO A 346 0.99 -14.61 -0.23
C PRO A 346 0.18 -15.87 0.09
N ARG A 347 0.35 -16.94 -0.72
CA ARG A 347 -0.32 -18.23 -0.52
C ARG A 347 0.54 -19.15 0.33
N PHE A 348 -0.11 -19.88 1.22
CA PHE A 348 0.51 -20.89 2.08
C PHE A 348 -0.12 -22.25 1.78
N SER A 349 0.71 -23.28 1.63
CA SER A 349 0.26 -24.63 1.25
C SER A 349 -0.52 -25.34 2.36
N ALA A 350 -0.16 -25.10 3.64
CA ALA A 350 -0.76 -25.77 4.80
C ALA A 350 -1.75 -24.88 5.57
N THR A 351 -1.53 -23.57 5.61
CA THR A 351 -2.30 -22.62 6.42
C THR A 351 -2.73 -21.42 5.57
N PRO A 352 -3.62 -21.60 4.58
CA PRO A 352 -4.02 -20.52 3.67
C PRO A 352 -4.60 -19.32 4.44
N GLY A 353 -4.30 -18.11 3.96
CA GLY A 353 -4.93 -16.87 4.43
C GLY A 353 -6.39 -16.79 3.99
N ALA A 354 -7.21 -16.02 4.71
CA ALA A 354 -8.63 -15.88 4.43
C ALA A 354 -9.18 -14.54 4.94
N ILE A 355 -10.15 -13.97 4.21
CA ILE A 355 -10.95 -12.83 4.69
C ILE A 355 -12.00 -13.40 5.65
N ARG A 356 -11.87 -13.12 6.95
CA ARG A 356 -12.71 -13.73 8.00
C ARG A 356 -13.93 -12.90 8.37
N ARG A 357 -13.81 -11.59 8.23
CA ARG A 357 -14.81 -10.61 8.65
C ARG A 357 -14.81 -9.46 7.66
N SER A 358 -15.97 -8.86 7.49
CA SER A 358 -16.09 -7.57 6.83
C SER A 358 -15.48 -6.45 7.65
N PRO A 359 -15.21 -5.30 7.02
CA PRO A 359 -14.84 -4.10 7.74
C PRO A 359 -15.79 -3.77 8.91
N ALA A 360 -15.25 -3.72 10.13
CA ALA A 360 -16.03 -3.41 11.32
C ALA A 360 -16.37 -1.91 11.41
N ARG A 361 -17.60 -1.63 11.85
CA ARG A 361 -18.00 -0.27 12.27
C ARG A 361 -17.27 0.10 13.57
N PRO A 362 -16.91 1.39 13.77
CA PRO A 362 -16.31 1.87 15.01
C PRO A 362 -17.07 1.41 16.27
N GLY A 363 -16.38 0.71 17.17
CA GLY A 363 -16.89 0.22 18.45
C GLY A 363 -17.78 -1.02 18.40
N ALA A 364 -18.08 -1.58 17.22
CA ALA A 364 -19.06 -2.65 17.06
C ALA A 364 -18.70 -3.94 17.83
N ASP A 365 -17.42 -4.18 18.07
CA ASP A 365 -16.92 -5.43 18.65
C ASP A 365 -16.44 -5.27 20.11
N THR A 366 -16.71 -4.12 20.75
CA THR A 366 -16.16 -3.80 22.09
C THR A 366 -16.46 -4.89 23.13
N ALA A 367 -17.70 -5.37 23.20
CA ALA A 367 -18.07 -6.43 24.14
C ALA A 367 -17.44 -7.79 23.77
N GLU A 368 -17.19 -8.04 22.49
CA GLU A 368 -16.53 -9.26 22.03
C GLU A 368 -15.06 -9.27 22.42
N VAL A 369 -14.36 -8.17 22.13
CA VAL A 369 -12.95 -8.00 22.49
C VAL A 369 -12.76 -8.05 24.01
N ALA A 370 -13.60 -7.36 24.77
CA ALA A 370 -13.55 -7.36 26.23
C ALA A 370 -13.60 -8.77 26.83
N ARG A 371 -14.43 -9.64 26.26
CA ARG A 371 -14.57 -11.04 26.70
C ARG A 371 -13.37 -11.88 26.27
N ASP A 372 -12.99 -11.81 24.99
CA ASP A 372 -12.00 -12.71 24.40
C ASP A 372 -10.56 -12.39 24.83
N TRP A 373 -10.31 -11.12 25.14
CA TRP A 373 -9.00 -10.65 25.63
C TRP A 373 -8.96 -10.49 27.16
N ASP A 374 -10.05 -10.81 27.87
CA ASP A 374 -10.16 -10.71 29.33
C ASP A 374 -9.86 -9.29 29.84
N LEU A 375 -10.66 -8.34 29.34
CA LEU A 375 -10.57 -6.90 29.56
C LEU A 375 -11.97 -6.30 29.82
N PRO A 376 -12.61 -6.61 30.96
CA PRO A 376 -13.98 -6.16 31.26
C PRO A 376 -14.13 -4.63 31.25
N ASP A 377 -13.07 -3.89 31.62
CA ASP A 377 -13.05 -2.43 31.69
C ASP A 377 -13.23 -1.75 30.33
N LEU A 378 -13.04 -2.46 29.21
CA LEU A 378 -13.34 -1.93 27.88
C LEU A 378 -14.83 -1.59 27.69
N THR A 379 -15.72 -2.28 28.41
CA THR A 379 -17.17 -2.05 28.35
C THR A 379 -17.67 -1.00 29.34
N ALA A 380 -16.82 -0.54 30.26
CA ALA A 380 -17.22 0.48 31.23
C ALA A 380 -17.55 1.80 30.50
N PRO A 381 -18.50 2.60 31.00
CA PRO A 381 -18.78 3.94 30.45
C PRO A 381 -17.51 4.79 30.36
N GLN A 382 -17.38 5.59 29.30
CA GLN A 382 -16.30 6.58 29.18
C GLN A 382 -16.83 7.94 29.64
N ASP A 383 -16.23 8.52 30.69
CA ASP A 383 -16.54 9.89 31.11
C ASP A 383 -16.05 10.84 30.02
N THR A 384 -16.98 11.32 29.19
CA THR A 384 -16.68 12.30 28.15
C THR A 384 -16.80 13.69 28.77
N PRO A 385 -15.74 14.51 28.85
CA PRO A 385 -15.90 15.91 29.21
C PRO A 385 -16.86 16.58 28.23
N GLY A 386 -17.85 17.31 28.75
CA GLY A 386 -18.98 17.84 27.98
C GLY A 386 -18.60 18.39 26.60
N ARG A 387 -19.20 17.81 25.57
CA ARG A 387 -19.11 18.30 24.19
C ARG A 387 -19.67 19.72 24.17
N ALA A 388 -18.82 20.72 23.93
CA ALA A 388 -19.31 22.07 23.67
C ALA A 388 -20.30 22.00 22.50
N THR A 389 -21.54 22.42 22.74
CA THR A 389 -22.55 22.64 21.70
C THR A 389 -21.97 23.54 20.61
N PRO A 390 -22.22 23.27 19.32
CA PRO A 390 -21.85 24.20 18.26
C PRO A 390 -22.75 25.43 18.38
N GLN A 391 -22.28 26.46 19.09
CA GLN A 391 -22.82 27.81 19.01
C GLN A 391 -21.84 28.68 18.21
N ASP A 392 -22.39 29.29 17.17
CA ASP A 392 -21.91 30.42 16.38
C ASP A 392 -20.51 30.33 15.77
N THR A 393 -20.49 29.82 14.53
CA THR A 393 -19.44 30.17 13.56
C THR A 393 -19.73 31.58 13.05
N PRO A 394 -18.80 32.56 13.18
CA PRO A 394 -18.95 33.81 12.47
C PRO A 394 -18.71 33.56 10.97
N ASP A 395 -19.62 34.11 10.18
CA ASP A 395 -19.66 34.14 8.72
C ASP A 395 -18.28 34.51 8.13
N LEU A 396 -17.66 33.58 7.40
CA LEU A 396 -16.43 33.86 6.64
C LEU A 396 -16.82 34.59 5.37
N ALA A 397 -16.65 35.91 5.41
CA ALA A 397 -16.81 36.81 4.27
C ALA A 397 -16.08 36.31 3.02
N ALA A 398 -16.75 36.46 1.88
CA ALA A 398 -16.25 36.17 0.54
C ALA A 398 -14.90 36.89 0.25
N PRO A 399 -14.02 36.28 -0.57
CA PRO A 399 -12.78 36.94 -0.99
C PRO A 399 -13.08 38.13 -1.91
N PRO A 400 -12.30 39.21 -1.86
CA PRO A 400 -12.49 40.35 -2.75
C PRO A 400 -12.15 39.99 -4.21
N GLU A 401 -13.05 40.36 -5.12
CA GLU A 401 -12.79 40.49 -6.54
C GLU A 401 -11.81 41.66 -6.76
N ASP A 402 -10.51 41.37 -6.90
CA ASP A 402 -9.65 42.17 -7.79
C ASP A 402 -8.30 41.48 -8.03
N LEU A 403 -8.15 40.90 -9.22
CA LEU A 403 -6.85 40.72 -9.89
C LEU A 403 -7.12 40.70 -11.39
N ALA A 404 -7.44 41.90 -11.89
CA ALA A 404 -7.52 42.19 -13.30
C ALA A 404 -6.18 41.88 -13.99
N ALA A 405 -6.32 41.30 -15.19
CA ALA A 405 -5.26 40.86 -16.07
C ALA A 405 -4.18 41.93 -16.36
N ALA A 406 -2.91 41.54 -16.28
CA ALA A 406 -1.81 42.28 -16.90
C ALA A 406 -1.58 41.76 -18.33
N PRO A 407 -1.51 42.62 -19.37
CA PRO A 407 -1.29 42.20 -20.75
C PRO A 407 0.20 41.92 -21.05
N PRO A 408 0.50 41.20 -22.15
CA PRO A 408 1.85 40.78 -22.49
C PRO A 408 2.71 41.96 -22.95
N ARG A 409 4.00 41.96 -22.56
CA ARG A 409 5.01 42.89 -23.09
C ARG A 409 5.61 42.33 -24.37
N ASP A 410 5.39 43.05 -25.47
CA ASP A 410 6.09 42.89 -26.74
C ASP A 410 7.60 43.11 -26.55
N LEU A 411 8.40 42.20 -27.12
CA LEU A 411 9.80 42.41 -27.43
C LEU A 411 9.92 42.53 -28.95
N ALA A 412 9.93 43.76 -29.45
CA ALA A 412 10.49 44.12 -30.75
C ALA A 412 11.41 45.31 -30.55
N GLY A 413 12.67 45.17 -30.99
CA GLY A 413 13.64 46.25 -30.98
C GLY A 413 13.36 47.31 -32.04
N ASP A 414 13.98 48.49 -31.90
CA ASP A 414 15.00 48.96 -32.85
C ASP A 414 15.71 50.24 -32.37
N GLY A 415 16.98 50.38 -32.76
CA GLY A 415 17.62 51.66 -33.12
C GLY A 415 18.21 52.58 -32.04
N ARG A 416 19.51 52.42 -31.75
CA ARG A 416 20.58 53.36 -32.14
C ARG A 416 21.97 52.79 -31.91
#